data_AF-A0A0F2TL65-F1
#
_entry.id   AF-A0A0F2TL65-F1
#
_cell.length_a   1.000
_cell.length_b   1.000
_cell.length_c   1.000
_cell.angle_alpha   90.00
_cell.angle_beta   90.00
_cell.angle_gamma   90.00
#
_symmetry.space_group_name_H-M   'P 1'
#
loop_
_entity.id
_entity.type
_entity.pdbx_description
1 polymer ?
#
loop_
_entity_poly.entity_id
_entity_poly.type
_entity_poly.pdbx_seq_one_letter_code
_entity_poly.pdbx_strand_id
1 'polypeptide(L)'
;MTFTASHSATPPHGRPVPGDHGGVPGGALRPAAGPEGTLPVGTGPWSVRSVGTGAAGRGRAALELYRDGELADVLVAARLTSELLRGAWRGPARGRARARQVFAWGRLAADGTAPSVVFTGRGPLWAARRSVTADVAVVAGEFWIAGAEGPFGAVLVEHPAGGAVERMPLRRVREPRGVASHGVEAPAAWVGGAA
;
A
#
# COMPACT_ATOMS: atom_id res chain seq x y z
N MET A 1 -0.20 45.12 63.06
CA MET A 1 -0.64 43.76 63.44
C MET A 1 -0.05 42.80 62.43
N THR A 2 0.91 42.00 62.86
CA THR A 2 1.81 41.23 61.98
C THR A 2 1.43 39.76 62.08
N PHE A 3 0.98 39.15 61.00
CA PHE A 3 0.68 37.72 60.94
C PHE A 3 1.92 36.96 60.47
N THR A 4 2.52 36.19 61.37
CA THR A 4 3.49 35.14 61.07
C THR A 4 2.75 33.83 60.88
N ALA A 5 2.82 33.25 59.68
CA ALA A 5 2.37 31.90 59.41
C ALA A 5 3.58 31.03 59.04
N SER A 6 3.93 30.14 59.97
CA SER A 6 4.84 29.01 59.77
C SER A 6 4.08 27.86 59.10
N HIS A 7 4.54 27.39 57.95
CA HIS A 7 4.22 26.04 57.49
C HIS A 7 5.47 25.39 56.90
N SER A 8 5.96 24.36 57.61
CA SER A 8 6.98 23.44 57.16
C SER A 8 6.36 22.15 56.63
N ALA A 9 7.10 21.56 55.69
CA ALA A 9 7.16 20.15 55.29
C ALA A 9 6.06 19.58 54.37
N THR A 10 6.46 19.18 53.15
CA THR A 10 6.62 17.75 52.74
C THR A 10 7.22 17.67 51.33
N PRO A 11 8.43 17.09 51.15
CA PRO A 11 8.71 16.30 49.96
C PRO A 11 9.13 14.87 50.35
N PRO A 12 8.76 13.86 49.55
CA PRO A 12 9.81 13.33 48.68
C PRO A 12 9.35 12.90 47.29
N HIS A 13 10.33 12.98 46.39
CA HIS A 13 10.31 12.54 45.01
C HIS A 13 10.16 11.01 44.90
N GLY A 14 9.14 10.55 44.17
CA GLY A 14 9.14 9.21 43.57
C GLY A 14 9.83 9.26 42.21
N ARG A 15 11.09 8.83 42.12
CA ARG A 15 11.73 8.54 40.83
C ARG A 15 11.28 7.17 40.33
N PRO A 16 10.81 7.03 39.08
CA PRO A 16 10.71 5.74 38.42
C PRO A 16 12.11 5.18 38.13
N VAL A 17 12.33 3.93 38.49
CA VAL A 17 13.52 3.13 38.16
C VAL A 17 13.55 2.88 36.64
N PRO A 18 14.66 3.16 35.94
CA PRO A 18 14.86 2.72 34.55
C PRO A 18 15.11 1.21 34.55
N GLY A 19 14.11 0.45 34.10
CA GLY A 19 14.27 -0.97 33.77
C GLY A 19 15.06 -1.11 32.48
N ASP A 20 16.28 -1.63 32.63
CA ASP A 20 17.21 -2.03 31.60
C ASP A 20 16.69 -3.28 30.86
N HIS A 21 16.33 -3.11 29.59
CA HIS A 21 16.09 -4.22 28.66
C HIS A 21 16.93 -4.01 27.40
N GLY A 22 18.24 -4.15 27.57
CA GLY A 22 19.13 -4.52 26.48
C GLY A 22 18.71 -5.86 25.87
N GLY A 23 18.33 -5.82 24.59
CA GLY A 23 17.99 -6.99 23.77
C GLY A 23 17.86 -6.58 22.31
N VAL A 24 19.01 -6.41 21.65
CA VAL A 24 19.14 -6.11 20.20
C VAL A 24 18.72 -7.34 19.35
N PRO A 25 18.52 -7.24 18.02
CA PRO A 25 17.28 -7.63 17.35
C PRO A 25 17.52 -8.80 16.37
N GLY A 26 17.03 -9.99 16.69
CA GLY A 26 17.33 -11.20 15.91
C GLY A 26 16.12 -11.91 15.29
N GLY A 27 14.93 -11.30 15.33
CA GLY A 27 13.73 -11.90 14.73
C GLY A 27 13.53 -11.34 13.33
N ALA A 28 13.93 -12.10 12.31
CA ALA A 28 13.47 -11.87 10.95
C ALA A 28 11.96 -11.56 10.99
N LEU A 29 11.55 -10.44 10.39
CA LEU A 29 10.16 -10.04 10.23
C LEU A 29 9.42 -11.17 9.52
N ARG A 30 8.94 -12.15 10.28
CA ARG A 30 8.09 -13.21 9.78
C ARG A 30 6.73 -12.55 9.58
N PRO A 31 6.27 -12.35 8.34
CA PRO A 31 4.98 -11.72 8.11
C PRO A 31 3.92 -12.62 8.74
N ALA A 32 3.16 -12.06 9.70
CA ALA A 32 1.94 -12.71 10.16
C ALA A 32 0.99 -12.79 8.95
N ALA A 33 0.45 -13.97 8.68
CA ALA A 33 -0.54 -14.17 7.64
C ALA A 33 -1.83 -13.43 8.04
N GLY A 34 -1.96 -12.17 7.61
CA GLY A 34 -3.23 -11.46 7.64
C GLY A 34 -4.22 -12.10 6.66
N PRO A 35 -5.52 -11.78 6.76
CA PRO A 35 -6.50 -12.23 5.76
C PRO A 35 -6.10 -11.66 4.40
N GLU A 36 -5.68 -12.55 3.50
CA GLU A 36 -5.47 -12.22 2.09
C GLU A 36 -6.83 -11.83 1.51
N GLY A 37 -7.01 -10.55 1.20
CA GLY A 37 -8.18 -10.09 0.48
C GLY A 37 -8.12 -10.63 -0.95
N THR A 38 -9.18 -11.33 -1.38
CA THR A 38 -9.30 -11.80 -2.77
C THR A 38 -9.31 -10.59 -3.70
N LEU A 39 -8.29 -10.48 -4.54
CA LEU A 39 -8.22 -9.43 -5.54
C LEU A 39 -9.26 -9.64 -6.65
N PRO A 40 -9.76 -8.57 -7.30
CA PRO A 40 -10.58 -8.68 -8.49
C PRO A 40 -9.90 -9.53 -9.56
N VAL A 41 -10.68 -10.32 -10.31
CA VAL A 41 -10.18 -11.08 -11.46
C VAL A 41 -9.50 -10.12 -12.44
N GLY A 42 -8.33 -10.49 -12.95
CA GLY A 42 -7.58 -9.62 -13.87
C GLY A 42 -6.78 -8.52 -13.19
N THR A 43 -6.39 -8.69 -11.93
CA THR A 43 -5.43 -7.81 -11.21
C THR A 43 -3.97 -8.11 -11.53
N GLY A 44 -3.63 -9.18 -12.26
CA GLY A 44 -2.28 -9.38 -12.80
C GLY A 44 -1.21 -9.58 -11.72
N PRO A 45 -0.02 -8.95 -11.81
CA PRO A 45 1.12 -9.22 -10.90
C PRO A 45 0.94 -8.65 -9.48
N TRP A 46 -0.27 -8.19 -9.14
CA TRP A 46 -0.53 -7.50 -7.89
C TRP A 46 -0.90 -8.51 -6.80
N SER A 47 -0.47 -8.23 -5.58
CA SER A 47 -0.92 -8.90 -4.36
C SER A 47 -1.08 -7.86 -3.25
N VAL A 48 -1.94 -8.11 -2.28
CA VAL A 48 -2.19 -7.18 -1.17
C VAL A 48 -2.13 -7.89 0.16
N ARG A 49 -1.68 -7.17 1.18
CA ARG A 49 -1.73 -7.62 2.57
C ARG A 49 -2.36 -6.54 3.42
N SER A 50 -3.33 -6.94 4.23
CA SER A 50 -3.91 -6.05 5.22
C SER A 50 -3.23 -6.30 6.56
N VAL A 51 -2.77 -5.22 7.18
CA VAL A 51 -2.19 -5.22 8.53
C VAL A 51 -3.13 -4.39 9.40
N GLY A 52 -3.98 -5.05 10.16
CA GLY A 52 -5.08 -4.37 10.86
C GLY A 52 -5.53 -5.14 12.09
N THR A 53 -6.05 -4.40 13.07
CA THR A 53 -6.26 -4.84 14.45
C THR A 53 -7.25 -5.99 14.52
N GLY A 54 -6.74 -7.20 14.76
CA GLY A 54 -7.55 -8.32 15.25
C GLY A 54 -8.32 -7.94 16.53
N ALA A 55 -9.20 -8.84 17.00
CA ALA A 55 -10.23 -8.63 18.02
C ALA A 55 -9.83 -7.91 19.34
N ALA A 56 -8.55 -7.65 19.59
CA ALA A 56 -8.02 -6.97 20.76
C ALA A 56 -7.22 -5.67 20.47
N GLY A 57 -7.10 -5.22 19.21
CA GLY A 57 -5.97 -4.39 18.79
C GLY A 57 -6.12 -2.87 18.95
N ARG A 58 -5.15 -2.26 19.64
CA ARG A 58 -4.74 -0.85 19.44
C ARG A 58 -3.94 -0.74 18.14
N GLY A 59 -4.33 0.13 17.22
CA GLY A 59 -3.61 0.40 15.98
C GLY A 59 -4.48 0.98 14.88
N ARG A 60 -3.89 1.45 13.79
CA ARG A 60 -4.59 1.86 12.56
C ARG A 60 -4.45 0.75 11.53
N ALA A 61 -5.53 0.42 10.82
CA ALA A 61 -5.45 -0.51 9.70
C ALA A 61 -4.49 0.04 8.63
N ALA A 62 -3.76 -0.85 7.98
CA ALA A 62 -2.87 -0.54 6.88
C ALA A 62 -3.04 -1.56 5.75
N LEU A 63 -2.80 -1.12 4.52
CA LEU A 63 -2.83 -1.94 3.32
C LEU A 63 -1.48 -1.83 2.63
N GLU A 64 -0.80 -2.95 2.48
CA GLU A 64 0.42 -3.09 1.71
C GLU A 64 0.07 -3.60 0.32
N LEU A 65 0.53 -2.89 -0.72
CA LEU A 65 0.37 -3.28 -2.11
C LEU A 65 1.70 -3.77 -2.63
N TYR A 66 1.69 -4.96 -3.21
CA TYR A 66 2.86 -5.55 -3.83
C TYR A 66 2.63 -5.73 -5.32
N ARG A 67 3.68 -5.51 -6.10
CA ARG A 67 3.73 -5.82 -7.53
C ARG A 67 4.91 -6.75 -7.76
N ASP A 68 4.67 -7.89 -8.40
CA ASP A 68 5.73 -8.86 -8.72
C ASP A 68 6.54 -9.30 -7.47
N GLY A 69 5.91 -9.23 -6.28
CA GLY A 69 6.55 -9.53 -4.98
C GLY A 69 7.25 -8.35 -4.31
N GLU A 70 7.37 -7.20 -4.97
CA GLU A 70 7.98 -5.98 -4.43
C GLU A 70 6.94 -5.02 -3.87
N LEU A 71 7.23 -4.38 -2.73
CA LEU A 71 6.33 -3.41 -2.11
C LEU A 71 6.23 -2.15 -2.99
N ALA A 72 5.02 -1.87 -3.49
CA ALA A 72 4.73 -0.79 -4.41
C ALA A 72 4.15 0.46 -3.71
N ASP A 73 3.26 0.27 -2.73
CA ASP A 73 2.67 1.35 -1.93
C ASP A 73 2.17 0.82 -0.57
N VAL A 74 2.00 1.73 0.39
CA VAL A 74 1.40 1.47 1.70
C VAL A 74 0.36 2.54 2.01
N LEU A 75 -0.85 2.10 2.35
CA LEU A 75 -1.91 2.96 2.85
C LEU A 75 -2.10 2.71 4.34
N VAL A 76 -2.42 3.76 5.08
CA VAL A 76 -2.81 3.67 6.49
C VAL A 76 -4.15 4.37 6.64
N ALA A 77 -5.07 3.73 7.36
CA ALA A 77 -6.36 4.31 7.73
C ALA A 77 -6.13 5.47 8.71
N ALA A 78 -5.97 6.68 8.16
CA ALA A 78 -5.82 7.91 8.93
C ALA A 78 -7.09 8.77 8.81
N ARG A 79 -7.74 9.15 9.91
CA ARG A 79 -8.98 9.95 9.86
C ARG A 79 -8.84 11.35 9.23
N LEU A 80 -7.63 11.78 8.88
CA LEU A 80 -7.32 13.16 8.49
C LEU A 80 -7.21 13.40 6.98
N THR A 81 -7.13 12.35 6.15
CA THR A 81 -7.12 12.52 4.69
C THR A 81 -8.41 12.01 4.09
N SER A 82 -9.12 12.88 3.38
CA SER A 82 -10.34 12.57 2.64
C SER A 82 -10.07 12.06 1.21
N GLU A 83 -8.79 11.90 0.84
CA GLU A 83 -8.41 11.44 -0.49
C GLU A 83 -8.92 10.01 -0.70
N LEU A 84 -9.93 9.89 -1.55
CA LEU A 84 -10.48 8.60 -1.97
C LEU A 84 -9.48 7.88 -2.87
N LEU A 85 -8.75 8.61 -3.70
CA LEU A 85 -7.80 8.07 -4.67
C LEU A 85 -6.36 8.37 -4.25
N ARG A 86 -5.65 7.33 -3.80
CA ARG A 86 -4.25 7.44 -3.37
C ARG A 86 -3.28 7.23 -4.53
N GLY A 87 -3.53 6.20 -5.34
CA GLY A 87 -2.56 5.76 -6.33
C GLY A 87 -3.21 5.06 -7.50
N ALA A 88 -2.52 5.14 -8.64
CA ALA A 88 -2.97 4.51 -9.86
C ALA A 88 -1.79 4.17 -10.78
N TRP A 89 -1.84 2.98 -11.37
CA TRP A 89 -0.79 2.39 -12.18
C TRP A 89 -1.31 1.91 -13.52
N ARG A 90 -0.42 1.92 -14.52
CA ARG A 90 -0.61 1.19 -15.78
C ARG A 90 0.66 0.48 -16.22
N GLY A 91 0.50 -0.69 -16.81
CA GLY A 91 1.61 -1.43 -17.41
C GLY A 91 1.16 -2.51 -18.37
N PRO A 92 2.11 -3.31 -18.88
CA PRO A 92 1.80 -4.44 -19.75
C PRO A 92 1.01 -5.48 -18.95
N ALA A 93 -0.01 -6.08 -19.57
CA ALA A 93 -0.65 -7.28 -19.03
C ALA A 93 0.24 -8.50 -19.34
N ARG A 94 0.34 -9.45 -18.40
CA ARG A 94 1.09 -10.69 -18.62
C ARG A 94 0.42 -11.51 -19.75
N GLY A 95 1.22 -12.06 -20.67
CA GLY A 95 0.75 -13.01 -21.68
C GLY A 95 0.14 -12.43 -22.97
N ARG A 96 0.01 -11.10 -23.11
CA ARG A 96 -0.43 -10.48 -24.38
C ARG A 96 0.36 -9.22 -24.69
N ALA A 97 1.17 -9.26 -25.76
CA ALA A 97 2.10 -8.19 -26.14
C ALA A 97 1.48 -6.79 -26.35
N ARG A 98 0.16 -6.69 -26.52
CA ARG A 98 -0.57 -5.42 -26.71
C ARG A 98 -1.57 -5.10 -25.62
N ALA A 99 -1.85 -6.03 -24.71
CA ALA A 99 -2.80 -5.77 -23.62
C ALA A 99 -2.12 -4.92 -22.54
N ARG A 100 -2.86 -3.97 -22.02
CA ARG A 100 -2.42 -3.11 -20.92
C ARG A 100 -3.34 -3.35 -19.75
N GLN A 101 -2.74 -3.46 -18.58
CA GLN A 101 -3.45 -3.53 -17.33
C GLN A 101 -3.37 -2.18 -16.64
N VAL A 102 -4.47 -1.81 -16.00
CA VAL A 102 -4.57 -0.61 -15.17
C VAL A 102 -5.08 -1.00 -13.80
N PHE A 103 -4.55 -0.34 -12.78
CA PHE A 103 -4.86 -0.63 -11.39
C PHE A 103 -4.94 0.69 -10.63
N ALA A 104 -5.92 0.82 -9.75
CA ALA A 104 -6.10 2.00 -8.90
C ALA A 104 -6.48 1.56 -7.49
N TRP A 105 -6.12 2.38 -6.51
CA TRP A 105 -6.35 2.06 -5.12
C TRP A 105 -6.48 3.33 -4.29
N GLY A 106 -7.13 3.16 -3.14
CA GLY A 106 -7.30 4.24 -2.21
C GLY A 106 -8.06 3.82 -0.97
N ARG A 107 -8.66 4.81 -0.34
CA ARG A 107 -9.35 4.65 0.94
C ARG A 107 -10.84 4.72 0.74
N LEU A 108 -11.56 3.94 1.53
CA LEU A 108 -13.00 4.10 1.60
C LEU A 108 -13.33 5.44 2.23
N ALA A 109 -14.50 5.93 1.85
CA ALA A 109 -15.13 7.04 2.53
C ALA A 109 -15.36 6.71 4.01
N ALA A 110 -15.54 7.73 4.84
CA ALA A 110 -15.72 7.55 6.28
C ALA A 110 -16.99 6.76 6.65
N ASP A 111 -17.95 6.67 5.74
CA ASP A 111 -19.17 5.86 5.85
C ASP A 111 -18.95 4.38 5.44
N GLY A 112 -17.74 4.03 4.98
CA GLY A 112 -17.39 2.69 4.50
C GLY A 112 -17.88 2.38 3.08
N THR A 113 -18.53 3.32 2.39
CA THR A 113 -19.11 3.06 1.07
C THR A 113 -18.03 3.02 -0.01
N ALA A 114 -18.10 2.02 -0.89
CA ALA A 114 -17.18 1.88 -2.02
C ALA A 114 -17.40 2.98 -3.07
N PRO A 115 -16.34 3.58 -3.63
CA PRO A 115 -16.47 4.58 -4.67
C PRO A 115 -16.85 3.96 -6.03
N SER A 116 -17.38 4.79 -6.93
CA SER A 116 -17.47 4.44 -8.35
C SER A 116 -16.13 4.74 -9.02
N VAL A 117 -15.59 3.77 -9.76
CA VAL A 117 -14.27 3.89 -10.41
C VAL A 117 -14.40 3.72 -11.92
N VAL A 118 -13.96 4.72 -12.67
CA VAL A 118 -13.98 4.72 -14.13
C VAL A 118 -12.58 4.96 -14.68
N PHE A 119 -12.05 3.98 -15.41
CA PHE A 119 -10.82 4.16 -16.17
C PHE A 119 -11.13 4.84 -17.49
N THR A 120 -10.35 5.87 -17.84
CA THR A 120 -10.55 6.66 -19.06
C THR A 120 -9.30 6.68 -19.91
N GLY A 121 -9.48 6.61 -21.23
CA GLY A 121 -8.42 6.54 -22.22
C GLY A 121 -8.77 7.33 -23.48
N ARG A 122 -7.73 7.76 -24.18
CA ARG A 122 -7.87 8.32 -25.54
C ARG A 122 -7.53 7.21 -26.53
N GLY A 123 -8.41 7.00 -27.51
CA GLY A 123 -8.05 6.23 -28.69
C GLY A 123 -7.11 7.03 -29.61
N PRO A 124 -6.75 6.48 -30.78
CA PRO A 124 -6.17 7.27 -31.87
C PRO A 124 -6.98 8.56 -32.13
N LEU A 125 -6.37 9.57 -32.76
CA LEU A 125 -6.98 10.90 -33.02
C LEU A 125 -8.40 10.86 -33.63
N TRP A 126 -8.77 9.76 -34.26
CA TRP A 126 -10.06 9.52 -34.93
C TRP A 126 -11.02 8.59 -34.17
N ALA A 127 -10.63 8.05 -33.00
CA ALA A 127 -11.45 7.14 -32.22
C ALA A 127 -12.06 7.85 -31.00
N ALA A 128 -13.32 7.49 -30.70
CA ALA A 128 -14.04 7.98 -29.53
C ALA A 128 -13.27 7.75 -28.21
N ARG A 129 -13.53 8.61 -27.22
CA ARG A 129 -13.04 8.40 -25.85
C ARG A 129 -13.47 7.02 -25.37
N ARG A 130 -12.54 6.30 -24.74
CA ARG A 130 -12.83 5.01 -24.13
C ARG A 130 -12.95 5.18 -22.63
N SER A 131 -13.99 4.60 -22.05
CA SER A 131 -14.18 4.51 -20.61
C SER A 131 -14.68 3.13 -20.25
N VAL A 132 -14.30 2.65 -19.06
CA VAL A 132 -14.84 1.43 -18.49
C VAL A 132 -15.05 1.63 -17.00
N THR A 133 -16.21 1.23 -16.51
CA THR A 133 -16.47 1.11 -15.07
C THR A 133 -15.75 -0.13 -14.58
N ALA A 134 -14.97 0.00 -13.52
CA ALA A 134 -14.21 -1.09 -12.94
C ALA A 134 -14.93 -1.68 -11.74
N ASP A 135 -14.80 -3.00 -11.58
CA ASP A 135 -15.21 -3.67 -10.35
C ASP A 135 -14.27 -3.25 -9.21
N VAL A 136 -14.87 -2.85 -8.10
CA VAL A 136 -14.17 -2.38 -6.90
C VAL A 136 -14.20 -3.49 -5.86
N ALA A 137 -13.03 -3.91 -5.38
CA ALA A 137 -12.93 -4.77 -4.20
C ALA A 137 -12.59 -3.95 -2.97
N VAL A 138 -13.37 -4.16 -1.91
CA VAL A 138 -13.13 -3.59 -0.58
C VAL A 138 -12.18 -4.48 0.19
N VAL A 139 -11.14 -3.89 0.79
CA VAL A 139 -10.12 -4.60 1.56
C VAL A 139 -10.14 -4.09 2.99
N ALA A 140 -10.30 -5.03 3.93
CA ALA A 140 -10.34 -4.77 5.38
C ALA A 140 -11.37 -3.71 5.82
N GLY A 141 -12.42 -3.45 5.03
CA GLY A 141 -13.47 -2.47 5.33
C GLY A 141 -13.02 -1.01 5.32
N GLU A 142 -11.76 -0.72 5.00
CA GLU A 142 -11.15 0.62 5.11
C GLU A 142 -10.52 1.09 3.78
N PHE A 143 -10.24 0.16 2.87
CA PHE A 143 -9.54 0.41 1.63
C PHE A 143 -10.32 -0.16 0.45
N TRP A 144 -10.01 0.36 -0.75
CA TRP A 144 -10.54 -0.19 -1.98
C TRP A 144 -9.44 -0.31 -3.03
N ILE A 145 -9.65 -1.24 -3.95
CA ILE A 145 -8.82 -1.46 -5.12
C ILE A 145 -9.71 -1.73 -6.34
N ALA A 146 -9.24 -1.35 -7.52
CA ALA A 146 -9.94 -1.58 -8.78
C ALA A 146 -8.94 -1.87 -9.91
N GLY A 147 -9.32 -2.79 -10.81
CA GLY A 147 -8.49 -3.19 -11.95
C GLY A 147 -9.29 -3.25 -13.24
N ALA A 148 -8.62 -3.02 -14.37
CA ALA A 148 -9.19 -3.23 -15.69
C ALA A 148 -8.11 -3.52 -16.74
N GLU A 149 -8.52 -4.05 -17.89
CA GLU A 149 -7.67 -4.17 -19.08
C GLU A 149 -8.07 -3.15 -20.15
N GLY A 150 -7.09 -2.43 -20.67
CA GLY A 150 -7.30 -1.54 -21.81
C GLY A 150 -6.32 -0.38 -21.91
N PRO A 151 -6.39 0.40 -23.00
CA PRO A 151 -5.49 1.52 -23.28
C PRO A 151 -5.87 2.78 -22.48
N PHE A 152 -6.10 2.65 -21.17
CA PHE A 152 -6.48 3.77 -20.32
C PHE A 152 -5.25 4.60 -19.91
N GLY A 153 -5.48 5.89 -19.68
CA GLY A 153 -4.46 6.86 -19.29
C GLY A 153 -4.77 7.62 -18.02
N ALA A 154 -6.01 7.55 -17.51
CA ALA A 154 -6.42 8.17 -16.27
C ALA A 154 -7.49 7.32 -15.58
N VAL A 155 -7.72 7.59 -14.30
CA VAL A 155 -8.83 7.08 -13.50
C VAL A 155 -9.63 8.25 -12.95
N LEU A 156 -10.95 8.08 -12.90
CA LEU A 156 -11.91 8.94 -12.21
C LEU A 156 -12.49 8.14 -11.05
N VAL A 157 -12.55 8.77 -9.89
CA VAL A 157 -13.13 8.20 -8.66
C VAL A 157 -14.19 9.16 -8.17
N GLU A 158 -15.40 8.63 -8.00
CA GLU A 158 -16.55 9.40 -7.55
C GLU A 158 -17.06 8.84 -6.22
N HIS A 159 -17.33 9.77 -5.29
CA HIS A 159 -17.95 9.41 -4.03
C HIS A 159 -19.42 9.00 -4.25
N PRO A 160 -19.89 7.91 -3.62
CA PRO A 160 -21.24 7.35 -3.86
C PRO A 160 -22.37 8.29 -3.40
N ALA A 161 -22.15 9.09 -2.34
CA ALA A 161 -23.11 10.12 -1.91
C ALA A 161 -23.16 11.37 -2.83
N GLY A 162 -22.43 11.37 -3.95
CA GLY A 162 -22.24 12.55 -4.79
C GLY A 162 -21.24 13.51 -4.17
N GLY A 163 -20.39 14.14 -4.99
CA GLY A 163 -19.35 15.03 -4.48
C GLY A 163 -18.22 15.27 -5.47
N ALA A 164 -17.05 15.62 -4.94
CA ALA A 164 -15.87 15.88 -5.74
C ALA A 164 -15.44 14.62 -6.50
N VAL A 165 -15.18 14.78 -7.79
CA VAL A 165 -14.58 13.74 -8.64
C VAL A 165 -13.07 13.87 -8.55
N GLU A 166 -12.43 12.84 -8.01
CA GLU A 166 -10.96 12.77 -8.00
C GLU A 166 -10.48 12.16 -9.31
N ARG A 167 -9.47 12.80 -9.92
CA ARG A 167 -8.88 12.34 -11.19
C ARG A 167 -7.38 12.21 -11.06
N MET A 168 -6.84 11.06 -11.45
CA MET A 168 -5.40 10.85 -11.50
C MET A 168 -4.95 10.28 -12.84
N PRO A 169 -3.85 10.79 -13.43
CA PRO A 169 -3.21 10.13 -14.56
C PRO A 169 -2.57 8.82 -14.11
N LEU A 170 -2.74 7.77 -14.90
CA LEU A 170 -2.14 6.46 -14.63
C LEU A 170 -0.63 6.51 -14.85
N ARG A 171 0.14 6.29 -13.79
CA ARG A 171 1.60 6.34 -13.85
C ARG A 171 2.16 4.99 -14.26
N ARG A 172 3.25 5.03 -15.03
CA ARG A 172 4.13 3.87 -15.14
C ARG A 172 5.11 3.97 -13.99
N VAL A 173 5.07 3.02 -13.07
CA VAL A 173 6.22 2.80 -12.19
C VAL A 173 7.30 2.22 -13.10
N ARG A 174 8.38 2.98 -13.34
CA ARG A 174 9.58 2.44 -14.00
C ARG A 174 10.04 1.30 -13.10
N GLU A 175 10.15 0.11 -13.66
CA GLU A 175 10.85 -0.97 -12.99
C GLU A 175 12.24 -0.45 -12.59
N PRO A 176 12.68 -0.69 -11.34
CA PRO A 176 14.09 -0.55 -11.03
C PRO A 176 14.84 -1.32 -12.11
N ARG A 177 15.72 -0.65 -12.86
CA ARG A 177 16.64 -1.35 -13.76
C ARG A 177 17.34 -2.36 -12.86
N GLY A 178 17.07 -3.65 -13.10
CA GLY A 178 17.64 -4.72 -12.31
C GLY A 178 19.12 -4.45 -12.12
N VAL A 179 19.55 -4.43 -10.86
CA VAL A 179 20.95 -4.65 -10.53
C VAL A 179 21.29 -5.93 -11.26
N ALA A 180 22.11 -5.82 -12.31
CA ALA A 180 22.60 -6.97 -13.04
C ALA A 180 23.11 -7.93 -11.98
N SER A 181 22.48 -9.10 -11.88
CA SER A 181 22.96 -10.19 -11.06
C SER A 181 24.40 -10.41 -11.51
N HIS A 182 25.35 -9.92 -10.73
CA HIS A 182 26.75 -10.22 -10.95
C HIS A 182 26.82 -11.73 -10.97
N GLY A 183 27.29 -12.26 -12.09
CA GLY A 183 27.56 -13.67 -12.24
C GLY A 183 28.32 -14.13 -11.01
N VAL A 184 27.74 -15.07 -10.29
CA VAL A 184 28.50 -15.93 -9.40
C VAL A 184 29.38 -16.75 -10.35
N GLU A 185 30.54 -16.20 -10.63
CA GLU A 185 31.66 -16.90 -11.24
C GLU A 185 31.98 -18.05 -10.27
N ALA A 186 31.71 -19.27 -10.72
CA ALA A 186 32.08 -20.48 -9.99
C ALA A 186 33.61 -20.46 -9.81
N PRO A 187 34.14 -20.70 -8.60
CA PRO A 187 35.58 -20.78 -8.43
C PRO A 187 36.12 -21.97 -9.23
N ALA A 188 37.00 -21.67 -10.19
CA ALA A 188 37.78 -22.64 -10.92
C ALA A 188 38.58 -23.49 -9.90
N ALA A 189 38.24 -24.78 -9.85
CA ALA A 189 38.97 -25.76 -9.07
C ALA A 189 40.41 -25.82 -9.59
N TRP A 190 41.35 -25.45 -8.74
CA TRP A 190 42.77 -25.77 -8.88
C TRP A 190 42.92 -27.30 -8.94
N VAL A 191 43.35 -27.81 -10.09
CA VAL A 191 43.94 -29.16 -10.19
C VAL A 191 45.45 -28.98 -10.07
N GLY A 192 45.96 -29.18 -8.86
CA GLY A 192 47.37 -29.39 -8.61
C GLY A 192 47.78 -30.75 -9.18
N GLY A 193 48.80 -30.76 -10.02
CA GLY A 193 49.49 -31.98 -10.41
C GLY A 193 50.38 -32.51 -9.29
N ALA A 194 50.43 -33.83 -9.16
CA ALA A 194 51.59 -34.58 -8.68
C ALA A 194 51.37 -36.07 -8.95
N ALA A 195 52.08 -36.60 -9.96
CA ALA A 195 53.01 -37.73 -9.83
C ALA A 195 53.65 -37.99 -11.20
#